data_AF-A0A7C2J3K7-F1
#
_entry.id   AF-A0A7C2J3K7-F1
#
_cell.length_a   1.000
_cell.length_b   1.000
_cell.length_c   1.000
_cell.angle_alpha   90.00
_cell.angle_beta   90.00
_cell.angle_gamma   90.00
#
_symmetry.space_group_name_H-M   'P 1'
#
loop_
_entity.id
_entity.type
_entity.pdbx_description
1 polymer ?
#
loop_
_entity_poly.entity_id
_entity_poly.type
_entity_poly.pdbx_seq_one_letter_code
_entity_poly.pdbx_strand_id
1 'polypeptide(L)'
;MHRRQDPIVAARAPQSIARPGLTPGVPSAILKHVPTDAVIVAAGASARFGNADKLTADLAGRPLIGWSLAAFEAVRGLGCLVIVAAPGREAEFEALARTWCPRACFRIVAGGARRRDSVEAGLRASSGRYVAIHDGAR
;
A
#
# COMPACT_ATOMS: atom_id res chain seq x y z
N MET A 1 -30.42 -32.10 31.35
CA MET A 1 -30.27 -32.15 29.87
C MET A 1 -29.09 -31.28 29.48
N HIS A 2 -28.07 -31.91 28.89
CA HIS A 2 -26.76 -31.35 28.54
C HIS A 2 -26.84 -30.28 27.44
N ARG A 3 -26.28 -29.08 27.65
CA ARG A 3 -25.76 -28.24 26.55
C ARG A 3 -24.24 -28.26 26.61
N ARG A 4 -23.65 -28.96 25.64
CA ARG A 4 -22.22 -29.01 25.40
C ARG A 4 -21.73 -27.63 24.96
N GLN A 5 -20.58 -27.23 25.49
CA GLN A 5 -19.74 -26.19 24.95
C GLN A 5 -19.09 -26.73 23.67
N ASP A 6 -19.31 -26.07 22.53
CA ASP A 6 -18.53 -26.33 21.31
C ASP A 6 -17.35 -25.35 21.28
N PRO A 7 -16.09 -25.83 21.17
CA PRO A 7 -14.93 -24.96 21.08
C PRO A 7 -14.87 -24.30 19.69
N ILE A 8 -14.63 -22.99 19.70
CA ILE A 8 -14.37 -22.16 18.52
C ILE A 8 -13.17 -22.75 17.77
N VAL A 9 -13.41 -23.20 16.53
CA VAL A 9 -12.39 -23.68 15.60
C VAL A 9 -11.38 -22.56 15.33
N ALA A 10 -10.12 -22.80 15.69
CA ALA A 10 -9.01 -21.93 15.37
C ALA A 10 -8.89 -21.76 13.85
N ALA A 11 -8.91 -20.52 13.37
CA ALA A 11 -8.73 -20.18 11.97
C ALA A 11 -7.34 -20.63 11.50
N ARG A 12 -7.32 -21.62 10.61
CA ARG A 12 -6.11 -22.18 10.01
C ARG A 12 -5.57 -21.17 8.99
N ALA A 13 -4.31 -20.77 9.13
CA ALA A 13 -3.64 -19.86 8.21
C ALA A 13 -3.71 -20.38 6.76
N PRO A 14 -3.92 -19.51 5.75
CA PRO A 14 -3.94 -19.94 4.36
C PRO A 14 -2.55 -20.48 3.98
N GLN A 15 -2.51 -21.72 3.53
CA GLN A 15 -1.30 -22.34 3.00
C GLN A 15 -0.94 -21.69 1.68
N SER A 16 0.31 -21.21 1.57
CA SER A 16 0.88 -20.58 0.38
C SER A 16 0.84 -21.57 -0.79
N ILE A 17 0.00 -21.30 -1.80
CA ILE A 17 0.09 -21.96 -3.10
C ILE A 17 1.31 -21.37 -3.81
N ALA A 18 2.36 -22.17 -3.94
CA ALA A 18 3.52 -21.83 -4.75
C ALA A 18 3.07 -21.68 -6.22
N ARG A 19 3.32 -20.52 -6.81
CA ARG A 19 3.11 -20.26 -8.25
C ARG A 19 4.30 -20.85 -9.02
N PRO A 20 4.12 -21.90 -9.85
CA PRO A 20 5.19 -22.38 -10.72
C PRO A 20 5.39 -21.38 -11.86
N GLY A 21 6.61 -20.84 -12.00
CA GLY A 21 6.97 -19.97 -13.11
C GLY A 21 7.83 -18.74 -12.80
N LEU A 22 8.18 -18.46 -11.54
CA LEU A 22 9.28 -17.54 -11.24
C LEU A 22 10.56 -18.35 -11.14
N THR A 23 11.41 -18.28 -12.16
CA THR A 23 12.82 -18.66 -12.01
C THR A 23 13.40 -17.87 -10.82
N PRO A 24 14.19 -18.48 -9.92
CA PRO A 24 14.91 -17.74 -8.90
C PRO A 24 15.70 -16.62 -9.57
N GLY A 25 15.38 -15.38 -9.24
CA GLY A 25 16.11 -14.22 -9.75
C GLY A 25 17.59 -14.38 -9.46
N VAL A 26 18.43 -13.98 -10.42
CA VAL A 26 19.89 -13.98 -10.32
C VAL A 26 20.32 -13.45 -8.95
N PRO A 27 21.25 -14.11 -8.23
CA PRO A 27 21.72 -13.65 -6.92
C PRO A 27 22.14 -12.17 -6.99
N SER A 28 21.44 -11.34 -6.23
CA SER A 28 21.57 -9.88 -6.17
C SER A 28 22.87 -9.46 -5.45
N ALA A 29 24.03 -9.89 -5.95
CA ALA A 29 25.32 -9.51 -5.38
C ALA A 29 26.00 -8.34 -6.12
N ILE A 30 25.50 -7.92 -7.30
CA ILE A 30 26.16 -6.90 -8.13
C ILE A 30 25.17 -5.90 -8.79
N LEU A 31 24.06 -5.58 -8.12
CA LEU A 31 23.33 -4.35 -8.43
C LEU A 31 23.62 -3.38 -7.29
N LYS A 32 24.41 -2.34 -7.56
CA LYS A 32 24.49 -1.18 -6.65
C LYS A 32 23.06 -0.76 -6.36
N HIS A 33 22.66 -0.72 -5.08
CA HIS A 33 21.31 -0.29 -4.70
C HIS A 33 21.07 1.13 -5.24
N VAL A 34 20.35 1.22 -6.36
CA VAL A 34 19.91 2.49 -6.89
C VAL A 34 18.70 2.92 -6.06
N PRO A 35 18.74 4.07 -5.38
CA PRO A 35 17.62 4.51 -4.54
C PRO A 35 16.36 4.62 -5.40
N THR A 36 15.35 3.84 -5.03
CA THR A 36 14.06 3.76 -5.73
C THR A 36 12.95 4.12 -4.75
N ASP A 37 12.26 5.22 -5.03
CA ASP A 37 11.09 5.65 -4.28
C ASP A 37 9.82 5.03 -4.89
N ALA A 38 8.72 5.09 -4.15
CA ALA A 38 7.42 4.73 -4.66
C ALA A 38 6.41 5.84 -4.39
N VAL A 39 5.47 6.02 -5.31
CA VAL A 39 4.34 6.95 -5.19
C VAL A 39 3.06 6.14 -5.24
N ILE A 40 2.31 6.12 -4.14
CA ILE A 40 0.94 5.60 -4.13
C ILE A 40 -0.01 6.77 -4.38
N VAL A 41 -0.70 6.73 -5.53
CA VAL A 41 -1.73 7.71 -5.85
C VAL A 41 -3.04 7.28 -5.22
N ALA A 42 -3.45 7.99 -4.18
CA ALA A 42 -4.61 7.70 -3.36
C ALA A 42 -5.59 8.89 -3.22
N ALA A 43 -5.43 9.93 -4.05
CA ALA A 43 -6.29 11.12 -4.04
C ALA A 43 -7.58 10.97 -4.87
N GLY A 44 -7.84 9.79 -5.44
CA GLY A 44 -8.98 9.56 -6.31
C GLY A 44 -10.29 9.40 -5.53
N ALA A 45 -11.33 10.16 -5.90
CA ALA A 45 -12.65 10.15 -5.26
C ALA A 45 -13.48 8.87 -5.48
N SER A 46 -12.91 7.82 -6.07
CA SER A 46 -13.57 6.52 -6.28
C SER A 46 -14.98 6.59 -6.88
N ALA A 47 -15.29 7.59 -7.71
CA ALA A 47 -16.64 7.94 -8.17
C ALA A 47 -17.42 6.82 -8.90
N ARG A 48 -16.74 5.73 -9.31
CA ARG A 48 -17.35 4.55 -9.93
C ARG A 48 -17.65 3.42 -8.94
N PHE A 49 -17.20 3.54 -7.70
CA PHE A 49 -17.31 2.52 -6.64
C PHE A 49 -18.52 2.76 -5.73
N GLY A 50 -19.48 3.59 -6.17
CA GLY A 50 -20.64 4.00 -5.37
C GLY A 50 -20.32 5.17 -4.42
N ASN A 51 -21.21 5.42 -3.46
CA ASN A 51 -21.09 6.52 -2.48
C ASN A 51 -20.05 6.25 -1.36
N ALA A 52 -19.22 5.21 -1.48
CA ALA A 52 -18.25 4.81 -0.47
C ALA A 52 -16.82 5.03 -0.96
N ASP A 53 -15.97 5.51 -0.07
CA ASP A 53 -14.55 5.68 -0.34
C ASP A 53 -13.84 4.33 -0.45
N LYS A 54 -13.58 3.90 -1.69
CA LYS A 54 -13.01 2.58 -1.99
C LYS A 54 -11.72 2.28 -1.22
N LEU A 55 -10.88 3.28 -0.98
CA LEU A 55 -9.55 3.10 -0.38
C LEU A 55 -9.61 2.74 1.10
N THR A 56 -10.65 3.20 1.80
CA THR A 56 -10.84 2.96 3.23
C THR A 56 -11.97 1.99 3.53
N ALA A 57 -12.68 1.55 2.48
CA ALA A 57 -13.58 0.40 2.56
C ALA A 57 -12.83 -0.83 3.09
N ASP A 58 -13.51 -1.55 4.00
CA ASP A 58 -13.00 -2.79 4.56
C ASP A 58 -12.94 -3.89 3.48
N LEU A 59 -11.78 -4.52 3.37
CA LEU A 59 -11.54 -5.72 2.59
C LEU A 59 -10.89 -6.76 3.49
N ALA A 60 -11.71 -7.67 4.00
CA ALA A 60 -11.31 -8.76 4.89
C ALA A 60 -10.67 -8.28 6.21
N GLY A 61 -11.31 -7.32 6.88
CA GLY A 61 -10.85 -6.78 8.18
C GLY A 61 -9.71 -5.76 8.06
N ARG A 62 -9.46 -5.26 6.86
CA ARG A 62 -8.38 -4.32 6.55
C ARG A 62 -8.84 -3.30 5.50
N PRO A 63 -8.58 -1.99 5.68
CA PRO A 63 -8.86 -1.00 4.64
C PRO A 63 -8.11 -1.36 3.37
N LEU A 64 -8.74 -1.18 2.20
CA LEU A 64 -8.17 -1.58 0.91
C LEU A 64 -6.73 -1.07 0.71
N ILE A 65 -6.49 0.22 0.97
CA ILE A 65 -5.15 0.79 0.82
C ILE A 65 -4.13 0.19 1.79
N GLY A 66 -4.59 -0.32 2.94
CA GLY A 66 -3.76 -1.07 3.86
C GLY A 66 -3.00 -2.18 3.13
N TRP A 67 -3.67 -2.95 2.27
CA TRP A 67 -3.03 -4.02 1.51
C TRP A 67 -1.84 -3.52 0.68
N SER A 68 -1.99 -2.41 -0.04
CA SER A 68 -0.90 -1.80 -0.80
C SER A 68 0.22 -1.29 0.12
N LEU A 69 -0.11 -0.66 1.25
CA LEU A 69 0.88 -0.16 2.22
C LEU A 69 1.73 -1.29 2.80
N ALA A 70 1.13 -2.42 3.20
CA ALA A 70 1.93 -3.58 3.66
C ALA A 70 2.79 -4.19 2.55
N ALA A 71 2.33 -4.15 1.31
CA ALA A 71 3.14 -4.65 0.20
C ALA A 71 4.43 -3.83 0.08
N PHE A 72 4.35 -2.50 0.17
CA PHE A 72 5.54 -1.62 0.14
C PHE A 72 6.41 -1.75 1.40
N GLU A 73 5.81 -1.94 2.57
CA GLU A 73 6.53 -2.23 3.82
C GLU A 73 7.42 -3.49 3.73
N ALA A 74 7.06 -4.44 2.87
CA ALA A 74 7.82 -5.67 2.66
C ALA A 74 8.95 -5.54 1.60
N VAL A 75 9.02 -4.41 0.86
CA VAL A 75 10.01 -4.20 -0.19
C VAL A 75 11.38 -3.90 0.40
N ARG A 76 12.34 -4.79 0.17
CA ARG A 76 13.75 -4.54 0.52
C ARG A 76 14.35 -3.49 -0.40
N GLY A 77 14.93 -2.44 0.18
CA GLY A 77 15.60 -1.37 -0.56
C GLY A 77 14.68 -0.27 -1.10
N LEU A 78 13.43 -0.21 -0.63
CA LEU A 78 12.57 0.96 -0.86
C LEU A 78 13.22 2.20 -0.22
N GLY A 79 13.36 3.28 -0.97
CA GLY A 79 13.87 4.56 -0.48
C GLY A 79 12.85 5.25 0.42
N CYS A 80 11.92 5.98 -0.20
CA CYS A 80 10.79 6.61 0.47
C CYS A 80 9.47 6.29 -0.23
N LEU A 81 8.42 6.03 0.54
CA LEU A 81 7.04 5.87 0.07
C LEU A 81 6.29 7.21 0.15
N VAL A 82 6.01 7.81 -0.99
CA VAL A 82 5.16 9.00 -1.08
C VAL A 82 3.71 8.56 -1.26
N ILE A 83 2.84 8.93 -0.33
CA ILE A 83 1.41 8.65 -0.37
C ILE A 83 0.69 9.94 -0.71
N VAL A 84 0.03 9.96 -1.86
CA VAL A 84 -0.71 11.13 -2.33
C VAL A 84 -2.16 11.01 -1.88
N ALA A 85 -2.55 11.75 -0.85
CA ALA A 85 -3.90 11.75 -0.29
C ALA A 85 -4.76 12.82 -0.96
N ALA A 86 -6.09 12.68 -0.89
CA ALA A 86 -6.98 13.77 -1.29
C ALA A 86 -6.80 14.96 -0.31
N PRO A 87 -6.87 16.21 -0.79
CA PRO A 87 -6.77 17.38 0.10
C PRO A 87 -7.75 17.29 1.28
N GLY A 88 -7.25 17.51 2.49
CA GLY A 88 -8.02 17.41 3.74
C GLY A 88 -8.07 16.00 4.36
N ARG A 89 -7.46 14.99 3.73
CA ARG A 89 -7.38 13.61 4.24
C ARG A 89 -5.97 13.19 4.63
N GLU A 90 -5.01 14.11 4.63
CA GLU A 90 -3.59 13.81 4.88
C GLU A 90 -3.38 13.12 6.23
N ALA A 91 -4.04 13.60 7.29
CA ALA A 91 -3.95 13.03 8.63
C ALA A 91 -4.50 11.59 8.72
N GLU A 92 -5.59 11.29 8.00
CA GLU A 92 -6.16 9.94 7.92
C GLU A 92 -5.18 8.98 7.25
N PHE A 93 -4.56 9.40 6.14
CA PHE A 93 -3.59 8.59 5.41
C PHE A 93 -2.27 8.44 6.18
N GLU A 94 -1.89 9.44 6.95
CA GLU A 94 -0.75 9.33 7.87
C GLU A 94 -1.01 8.25 8.94
N ALA A 95 -2.19 8.23 9.54
CA ALA A 95 -2.56 7.20 10.51
C ALA A 95 -2.53 5.80 9.89
N LEU A 96 -3.10 5.64 8.68
CA LEU A 96 -3.06 4.38 7.94
C LEU A 96 -1.63 3.94 7.62
N ALA A 97 -0.76 4.86 7.19
CA ALA A 97 0.64 4.56 6.93
C ALA A 97 1.37 4.10 8.19
N ARG A 98 1.18 4.78 9.33
CA ARG A 98 1.74 4.37 10.62
C ARG A 98 1.27 3.00 11.06
N THR A 99 0.03 2.62 10.76
CA THR A 99 -0.49 1.29 11.09
C THR A 99 0.06 0.19 10.17
N TRP A 100 0.15 0.44 8.86
CA TRP A 100 0.35 -0.63 7.86
C TRP A 100 1.74 -0.67 7.22
N CYS A 101 2.52 0.41 7.35
CA CYS A 101 3.92 0.46 6.94
C CYS A 101 4.79 1.20 7.98
N PRO A 102 4.85 0.70 9.24
CA PRO A 102 5.50 1.42 10.35
C PRO A 102 7.02 1.54 10.23
N ARG A 103 7.69 0.70 9.42
CA ARG A 103 9.16 0.74 9.28
C ARG A 103 9.60 1.43 7.99
N ALA A 104 8.73 1.51 6.98
CA ALA A 104 9.01 2.24 5.76
C ALA A 104 9.17 3.74 6.06
N CYS A 105 10.15 4.38 5.42
CA CYS A 105 10.16 5.82 5.31
C CYS A 105 8.98 6.24 4.43
N PHE A 106 8.10 7.11 4.92
CA PHE A 106 6.97 7.60 4.14
C PHE A 106 6.75 9.11 4.27
N ARG A 107 6.09 9.69 3.27
CA ARG A 107 5.65 11.09 3.23
C ARG A 107 4.22 11.15 2.74
N ILE A 108 3.40 11.99 3.36
CA ILE A 108 2.04 12.29 2.87
C ILE A 108 2.08 13.61 2.11
N VAL A 109 1.47 13.65 0.92
CA VAL A 109 1.31 14.87 0.13
C VAL A 109 -0.12 15.02 -0.36
N ALA A 110 -0.58 16.26 -0.46
CA ALA A 110 -1.88 16.56 -1.05
C ALA A 110 -1.84 16.32 -2.57
N GLY A 111 -2.85 15.62 -3.09
CA GLY A 111 -3.05 15.42 -4.52
C GLY A 111 -3.72 16.62 -5.21
N GLY A 112 -3.60 16.67 -6.53
CA GLY A 112 -4.29 17.68 -7.34
C GLY A 112 -5.67 17.22 -7.86
N ALA A 113 -6.32 18.09 -8.64
CA ALA A 113 -7.68 17.89 -9.17
C ALA A 113 -7.81 16.68 -10.11
N ARG A 114 -6.73 16.34 -10.84
CA ARG A 114 -6.68 15.17 -11.72
C ARG A 114 -5.62 14.19 -11.25
N ARG A 115 -5.76 12.93 -11.65
CA ARG A 115 -4.76 11.88 -11.37
C ARG A 115 -3.34 12.30 -11.76
N ARG A 116 -3.17 12.98 -12.90
CA ARG A 116 -1.84 13.44 -13.35
C ARG A 116 -1.23 14.50 -12.43
N ASP A 117 -2.06 15.37 -11.87
CA ASP A 117 -1.62 16.42 -10.94
C ASP A 117 -1.24 15.78 -9.59
N SER A 118 -1.98 14.75 -9.15
CA SER A 118 -1.61 13.92 -8.00
C SER A 118 -0.29 13.16 -8.21
N VAL A 119 -0.09 12.58 -9.40
CA VAL A 119 1.19 11.93 -9.77
C VAL A 119 2.33 12.93 -9.72
N GLU A 120 2.15 14.12 -10.29
CA GLU A 120 3.16 15.17 -10.30
C GLU A 120 3.53 15.61 -8.88
N ALA A 121 2.54 15.82 -8.00
CA ALA A 121 2.79 16.13 -6.59
C ALA A 121 3.62 15.03 -5.90
N GLY A 122 3.31 13.77 -6.18
CA GLY A 122 4.07 12.62 -5.68
C GLY A 122 5.53 12.63 -6.17
N LEU A 123 5.73 12.82 -7.48
CA LEU A 123 7.06 12.87 -8.10
C LEU A 123 7.91 14.02 -7.55
N ARG A 124 7.32 15.20 -7.33
CA ARG A 124 8.02 16.36 -6.73
C ARG A 124 8.47 16.11 -5.29
N ALA A 125 7.81 15.19 -4.59
CA ALA A 125 8.17 14.78 -3.24
C ALA A 125 9.11 13.55 -3.21
N SER A 126 9.44 12.96 -4.35
CA SER A 126 10.45 11.90 -4.44
C SER A 126 11.84 12.48 -4.66
N SER A 127 12.86 11.77 -4.18
CA SER A 127 14.28 12.08 -4.42
C SER A 127 15.07 10.90 -4.98
N GLY A 128 14.44 9.72 -5.07
CA GLY A 128 15.00 8.53 -5.68
C GLY A 128 15.34 8.72 -7.16
N ARG A 129 16.38 8.01 -7.62
CA ARG A 129 16.77 7.98 -9.04
C ARG A 129 15.68 7.33 -9.90
N TYR A 130 14.97 6.36 -9.33
CA TYR A 130 13.79 5.76 -9.92
C TYR A 130 12.59 5.98 -9.00
N VAL A 131 11.40 6.09 -9.61
CA VAL A 131 10.15 6.22 -8.89
C VAL A 131 9.12 5.26 -9.47
N ALA A 132 8.59 4.36 -8.64
CA ALA A 132 7.51 3.47 -9.01
C ALA A 132 6.15 4.11 -8.69
N ILE A 133 5.29 4.28 -9.69
CA ILE A 133 3.94 4.84 -9.48
C ILE A 133 2.93 3.69 -9.36
N HIS A 134 2.15 3.68 -8.28
CA HIS A 134 1.15 2.68 -7.97
C HIS A 134 -0.21 3.31 -7.70
N ASP A 135 -1.30 2.63 -8.10
CA ASP A 135 -2.65 3.03 -7.74
C ASP A 135 -3.00 2.48 -6.35
N GLY A 136 -3.46 3.31 -5.42
CA GLY A 136 -3.72 2.87 -4.03
C GLY A 136 -4.82 1.82 -3.83
N ALA A 137 -5.57 1.48 -4.89
CA ALA A 137 -6.64 0.48 -4.86
C ALA A 137 -6.26 -0.84 -5.56
N ARG A 138 -4.97 -1.08 -5.81
CA ARG A 138 -4.43 -2.25 -6.50
C ARG A 138 -3.36 -2.95 -5.67
#